data_AF-A0A1K1LCY7-F1
#
_entry.id   AF-A0A1K1LCY7-F1
#
_cell.length_a   1.000
_cell.length_b   1.000
_cell.length_c   1.000
_cell.angle_alpha   90.00
_cell.angle_beta   90.00
_cell.angle_gamma   90.00
#
_symmetry.space_group_name_H-M   'P 1'
#
loop_
_entity.id
_entity.type
_entity.pdbx_description
1 polymer ?
#
loop_
_entity_poly.entity_id
_entity_poly.type
_entity_poly.pdbx_seq_one_letter_code
_entity_poly.pdbx_strand_id
1 'polypeptide(L)'
;MIGAPNALENTVLGLQAGVTSIGNVSHYFTYEYPGIELERERTVNSLVAFALMGKIPGTIIHSNLDDGYGNQMHDLANLVGWAMIERYLVEGLLGACMTFSYGNLFSDPVSRIVFNMAMDAGNTKGVPGTMTFGNTIDYGLDLSRNYGALSSFSLADAVCQRHKPTGHAVSAVPVSEAQRIPTPDEIVDAHLCIDMMIEKSQLLEPYMNWSAIEARRDVLVACGSVFFERVMNGLDDLGVDTRHAGEVFACLKSIGAAQLEEKFGVGRREKTALRGRVPVCPTDIVRTLQQRQTRIFSGMDASQQLTGMNVIVGSTDIHDYGKEMIKTLFLRTGAHVFDLGTYITAQEVVDNVIETECSVVAISTYNGIALSFGRELMRQLQEAGCHPFCIFGGLLNENRNGGLLAEDVSEELRTLGINCDNDMEKIVPAILRHFSKESGDAH
;
A
#
# COMPACT_ATOMS: atom_id res chain seq x y z
N MET A 1 18.87 2.39 -2.83
CA MET A 1 17.70 2.35 -1.92
C MET A 1 18.02 1.39 -0.79
N ILE A 2 17.79 1.78 0.46
CA ILE A 2 17.87 0.85 1.60
C ILE A 2 16.62 -0.04 1.56
N GLY A 3 16.74 -1.32 1.92
CA GLY A 3 15.68 -2.32 1.74
C GLY A 3 15.80 -3.18 0.48
N ALA A 4 16.81 -2.92 -0.37
CA ALA A 4 17.16 -3.74 -1.54
C ALA A 4 18.38 -4.65 -1.24
N PRO A 5 18.67 -5.68 -2.07
CA PRO A 5 19.86 -6.52 -1.90
C PRO A 5 21.16 -5.73 -1.74
N ASN A 6 21.36 -4.64 -2.50
CA ASN A 6 22.56 -3.80 -2.43
C ASN A 6 22.44 -2.62 -1.43
N ALA A 7 21.63 -2.75 -0.38
CA ALA A 7 21.36 -1.66 0.57
C ALA A 7 22.63 -1.04 1.19
N LEU A 8 23.60 -1.86 1.60
CA LEU A 8 24.84 -1.40 2.22
C LEU A 8 25.71 -0.58 1.26
N GLU A 9 25.95 -1.10 0.05
CA GLU A 9 26.75 -0.41 -0.96
C GLU A 9 26.12 0.93 -1.34
N ASN A 10 24.81 0.95 -1.61
CA ASN A 10 24.06 2.17 -1.88
C ASN A 10 24.19 3.20 -0.75
N THR A 11 24.18 2.73 0.50
CA THR A 11 24.30 3.60 1.68
C THR A 11 25.70 4.19 1.80
N VAL A 12 26.75 3.37 1.59
CA VAL A 12 28.14 3.84 1.59
C VAL A 12 28.35 4.90 0.51
N LEU A 13 27.90 4.64 -0.72
CA LEU A 13 28.01 5.58 -1.84
C LEU A 13 27.22 6.88 -1.57
N GLY A 14 26.00 6.76 -1.03
CA GLY A 14 25.18 7.92 -0.66
C GLY A 14 25.85 8.79 0.40
N LEU A 15 26.39 8.18 1.46
CA LEU A 15 27.11 8.88 2.52
C LEU A 15 28.38 9.56 1.99
N GLN A 16 29.13 8.89 1.11
CA GLN A 16 30.32 9.46 0.45
C GLN A 16 29.96 10.65 -0.45
N ALA A 17 28.79 10.64 -1.06
CA ALA A 17 28.26 11.76 -1.84
C ALA A 17 27.70 12.91 -0.97
N GLY A 18 27.65 12.74 0.35
CA GLY A 18 27.15 13.75 1.30
C GLY A 18 25.64 13.66 1.59
N VAL A 19 24.97 12.57 1.18
CA VAL A 19 23.56 12.34 1.53
C VAL A 19 23.45 11.97 2.99
N THR A 20 22.67 12.73 3.76
CA THR A 20 22.46 12.50 5.20
C THR A 20 21.12 11.90 5.55
N SER A 21 20.15 11.89 4.63
CA SER A 21 18.86 11.20 4.79
C SER A 21 18.75 10.07 3.78
N ILE A 22 18.73 8.82 4.24
CA ILE A 22 18.73 7.63 3.37
C ILE A 22 17.63 6.67 3.82
N GLY A 23 16.87 6.12 2.87
CA GLY A 23 15.75 5.21 3.10
C GLY A 23 15.59 4.21 1.95
N ASN A 24 14.58 3.33 1.99
CA ASN A 24 13.39 3.36 2.85
C ASN A 24 13.24 2.06 3.67
N VAL A 25 13.01 2.15 4.99
CA VAL A 25 12.81 0.97 5.87
C VAL A 25 11.59 0.16 5.44
N SER A 26 10.44 0.81 5.30
CA SER A 26 9.19 0.21 4.83
C SER A 26 9.33 -0.62 3.55
N HIS A 27 10.20 -0.20 2.63
CA HIS A 27 10.40 -0.91 1.37
C HIS A 27 10.97 -2.32 1.57
N TYR A 28 11.70 -2.58 2.66
CA TYR A 28 12.15 -3.93 3.00
C TYR A 28 10.97 -4.88 3.21
N PHE A 29 9.92 -4.42 3.88
CA PHE A 29 8.79 -5.26 4.25
C PHE A 29 7.87 -5.53 3.06
N THR A 30 7.70 -4.52 2.20
CA THR A 30 6.66 -4.55 1.18
C THR A 30 7.16 -5.01 -0.19
N TYR A 31 8.32 -4.55 -0.67
CA TYR A 31 8.78 -4.94 -2.01
C TYR A 31 9.38 -6.34 -2.02
N GLU A 32 9.12 -7.11 -3.09
CA GLU A 32 9.80 -8.36 -3.36
C GLU A 32 10.62 -8.30 -4.65
N TYR A 33 11.53 -9.26 -4.78
CA TYR A 33 12.33 -9.49 -5.97
C TYR A 33 12.02 -10.90 -6.49
N PRO A 34 10.85 -11.13 -7.12
CA PRO A 34 10.44 -12.45 -7.58
C PRO A 34 11.51 -13.09 -8.46
N GLY A 35 11.79 -14.38 -8.23
CA GLY A 35 12.83 -15.13 -8.93
C GLY A 35 14.26 -14.90 -8.45
N ILE A 36 14.47 -14.13 -7.37
CA ILE A 36 15.79 -13.90 -6.76
C ILE A 36 15.76 -14.31 -5.28
N GLU A 37 16.45 -15.41 -4.95
CA GLU A 37 16.60 -15.89 -3.56
C GLU A 37 17.75 -15.17 -2.84
N LEU A 38 17.54 -13.91 -2.46
CA LEU A 38 18.52 -13.10 -1.71
C LEU A 38 17.94 -12.47 -0.43
N GLU A 39 16.92 -13.10 0.16
CA GLU A 39 16.24 -12.54 1.33
C GLU A 39 17.21 -12.34 2.50
N ARG A 40 18.02 -13.36 2.81
CA ARG A 40 19.03 -13.28 3.87
C ARG A 40 20.03 -12.16 3.62
N GLU A 41 20.60 -12.09 2.42
CA GLU A 41 21.56 -11.04 2.05
C GLU A 41 20.91 -9.66 2.15
N ARG A 42 19.67 -9.51 1.67
CA ARG A 42 18.89 -8.27 1.73
C ARG A 42 18.64 -7.83 3.17
N THR A 43 18.27 -8.74 4.06
CA THR A 43 18.09 -8.46 5.49
C THR A 43 19.41 -8.00 6.10
N VAL A 44 20.49 -8.76 5.91
CA VAL A 44 21.81 -8.43 6.46
C VAL A 44 22.29 -7.07 5.95
N ASN A 45 22.23 -6.83 4.63
CA ASN A 45 22.71 -5.60 4.04
C ASN A 45 21.89 -4.38 4.48
N SER A 46 20.57 -4.52 4.64
CA SER A 46 19.72 -3.45 5.18
C SER A 46 20.06 -3.13 6.64
N LEU A 47 20.21 -4.14 7.50
CA LEU A 47 20.54 -3.94 8.92
C LEU A 47 21.93 -3.34 9.12
N VAL A 48 22.92 -3.81 8.35
CA VAL A 48 24.28 -3.26 8.40
C VAL A 48 24.31 -1.82 7.90
N ALA A 49 23.52 -1.48 6.87
CA ALA A 49 23.35 -0.10 6.41
C ALA A 49 22.77 0.80 7.52
N PHE A 50 21.70 0.37 8.19
CA PHE A 50 21.11 1.12 9.29
C PHE A 50 22.09 1.29 10.47
N ALA A 51 22.78 0.23 10.86
CA ALA A 51 23.78 0.29 11.93
C ALA A 51 24.99 1.17 11.56
N LEU A 52 25.40 1.18 10.29
CA LEU A 52 26.42 2.10 9.78
C LEU A 52 25.97 3.55 9.93
N MET A 53 24.75 3.88 9.51
CA MET A 53 24.20 5.22 9.68
C MET A 53 24.11 5.60 11.16
N GLY A 54 23.71 4.68 12.04
CA GLY A 54 23.68 4.94 13.50
C GLY A 54 25.04 5.28 14.12
N LYS A 55 26.15 4.97 13.45
CA LYS A 55 27.50 5.37 13.88
C LYS A 55 27.93 6.75 13.37
N ILE A 56 27.18 7.34 12.45
CA ILE A 56 27.52 8.61 11.79
C ILE A 56 26.55 9.69 12.27
N PRO A 57 27.00 10.65 13.09
CA PRO A 57 26.18 11.75 13.57
C PRO A 57 25.53 12.55 12.44
N GLY A 58 24.28 12.95 12.63
CA GLY A 58 23.55 13.78 11.66
C GLY A 58 22.94 13.00 10.49
N THR A 59 23.09 11.68 10.46
CA THR A 59 22.37 10.85 9.48
C THR A 59 20.97 10.50 9.98
N ILE A 60 20.03 10.36 9.04
CA ILE A 60 18.62 10.08 9.26
C ILE A 60 18.21 8.92 8.37
N ILE A 61 17.62 7.90 8.97
CA ILE A 61 16.95 6.84 8.24
C ILE A 61 15.53 7.28 7.95
N HIS A 62 15.18 7.30 6.68
CA HIS A 62 13.85 7.66 6.19
C HIS A 62 12.99 6.39 6.05
N SER A 63 11.71 6.47 6.43
CA SER A 63 10.74 5.41 6.17
C SER A 63 9.40 5.94 5.66
N ASN A 64 9.03 5.66 4.41
CA ASN A 64 7.69 5.94 3.89
C ASN A 64 6.73 4.83 4.28
N LEU A 65 5.88 5.07 5.28
CA LEU A 65 4.95 4.08 5.82
C LEU A 65 3.95 3.59 4.77
N ASP A 66 3.55 4.48 3.85
CA ASP A 66 2.56 4.18 2.81
C ASP A 66 3.11 3.23 1.74
N ASP A 67 4.42 3.27 1.46
CA ASP A 67 5.09 2.26 0.61
C ASP A 67 5.49 1.00 1.40
N GLY A 68 5.17 0.98 2.69
CA GLY A 68 5.36 -0.14 3.62
C GLY A 68 4.08 -0.91 3.82
N TYR A 69 3.90 -1.47 5.02
CA TYR A 69 2.63 -2.09 5.40
C TYR A 69 1.49 -1.08 5.58
N GLY A 70 1.77 0.23 5.56
CA GLY A 70 0.73 1.27 5.62
C GLY A 70 -0.26 1.20 4.46
N ASN A 71 0.14 0.74 3.27
CA ASN A 71 -0.81 0.51 2.16
C ASN A 71 -1.78 -0.65 2.41
N GLN A 72 -1.38 -1.62 3.23
CA GLN A 72 -2.13 -2.83 3.49
C GLN A 72 -2.91 -2.74 4.81
N MET A 73 -2.52 -1.88 5.76
CA MET A 73 -3.20 -1.79 7.05
C MET A 73 -4.57 -1.09 6.95
N HIS A 74 -5.53 -1.59 7.72
CA HIS A 74 -6.91 -1.11 7.70
C HIS A 74 -7.23 -0.12 8.83
N ASP A 75 -6.40 -0.06 9.86
CA ASP A 75 -6.56 0.83 11.02
C ASP A 75 -5.32 1.73 11.20
N LEU A 76 -5.53 3.05 11.23
CA LEU A 76 -4.46 4.01 11.50
C LEU A 76 -3.83 3.79 12.88
N ALA A 77 -4.57 3.24 13.85
CA ALA A 77 -3.99 2.89 15.14
C ALA A 77 -2.98 1.73 15.03
N ASN A 78 -3.27 0.71 14.21
CA ASN A 78 -2.31 -0.36 13.94
C ASN A 78 -1.09 0.19 13.20
N LEU A 79 -1.29 1.12 12.25
CA LEU A 79 -0.19 1.77 11.53
C LEU A 79 0.71 2.61 12.45
N VAL A 80 0.16 3.29 13.45
CA VAL A 80 0.96 3.94 14.51
C VAL A 80 1.76 2.90 15.30
N GLY A 81 1.16 1.76 15.65
CA GLY A 81 1.87 0.66 16.30
C GLY A 81 2.97 0.05 15.42
N TRP A 82 2.75 -0.05 14.12
CA TRP A 82 3.77 -0.47 13.15
C TRP A 82 4.95 0.49 13.10
N ALA A 83 4.68 1.80 13.07
CA ALA A 83 5.72 2.82 13.17
C ALA A 83 6.52 2.70 14.48
N MET A 84 5.89 2.35 15.60
CA MET A 84 6.60 2.07 16.86
C MET A 84 7.53 0.86 16.74
N ILE A 85 7.13 -0.19 16.01
CA ILE A 85 7.97 -1.36 15.74
C ILE A 85 9.18 -0.97 14.90
N GLU A 86 9.00 -0.28 13.77
CA GLU A 86 10.12 0.19 12.95
C GLU A 86 11.09 1.06 13.77
N ARG A 87 10.55 1.93 14.62
CA ARG A 87 11.35 2.77 15.53
C ARG A 87 12.13 1.99 16.56
N TYR A 88 11.52 1.00 17.20
CA TYR A 88 12.22 0.13 18.12
C TYR A 88 13.39 -0.60 17.43
N LEU A 89 13.16 -1.12 16.22
CA LEU A 89 14.17 -1.84 15.46
C LEU A 89 15.33 -0.93 15.04
N VAL A 90 15.03 0.22 14.44
CA VAL A 90 16.04 1.12 13.87
C VAL A 90 16.73 1.95 14.95
N GLU A 91 15.97 2.55 15.86
CA GLU A 91 16.54 3.44 16.88
C GLU A 91 16.99 2.71 18.13
N GLY A 92 16.22 1.72 18.56
CA GLY A 92 16.44 0.98 19.81
C GLY A 92 17.51 -0.10 19.67
N LEU A 93 17.44 -0.93 18.62
CA LEU A 93 18.38 -2.04 18.44
C LEU A 93 19.60 -1.67 17.59
N LEU A 94 19.43 -0.87 16.53
CA LEU A 94 20.51 -0.53 15.60
C LEU A 94 21.18 0.82 15.92
N GLY A 95 20.64 1.58 16.88
CA GLY A 95 21.22 2.82 17.38
C GLY A 95 21.09 4.02 16.45
N ALA A 96 20.38 3.89 15.33
CA ALA A 96 20.26 4.95 14.33
C ALA A 96 19.18 5.98 14.68
N CYS A 97 19.12 7.07 13.92
CA CYS A 97 18.06 8.08 14.01
C CYS A 97 17.08 7.86 12.86
N MET A 98 15.77 7.91 13.12
CA MET A 98 14.80 7.75 12.05
C MET A 98 13.67 8.77 12.08
N THR A 99 13.09 8.99 10.90
CA THR A 99 11.84 9.70 10.74
C THR A 99 10.94 8.99 9.73
N PHE A 100 9.65 9.18 9.90
CA PHE A 100 8.63 8.67 8.99
C PHE A 100 8.27 9.71 7.94
N SER A 101 7.95 9.25 6.76
CA SER A 101 7.13 9.96 5.80
C SER A 101 5.85 9.16 5.57
N TYR A 102 4.81 9.86 5.14
CA TYR A 102 3.50 9.32 4.85
C TYR A 102 2.74 10.36 4.02
N GLY A 103 1.55 10.02 3.56
CA GLY A 103 0.59 10.96 3.00
C GLY A 103 0.09 10.59 1.60
N ASN A 104 0.71 9.62 0.92
CA ASN A 104 0.21 9.06 -0.33
C ASN A 104 -1.24 8.59 -0.19
N LEU A 105 -1.55 7.98 0.96
CA LEU A 105 -2.82 7.29 1.20
C LEU A 105 -3.76 8.01 2.18
N PHE A 106 -3.54 9.31 2.38
CA PHE A 106 -4.30 10.14 3.31
C PHE A 106 -5.03 11.27 2.58
N SER A 107 -6.33 11.10 2.39
CA SER A 107 -7.20 12.10 1.77
C SER A 107 -7.88 13.03 2.78
N ASP A 108 -8.14 12.57 4.01
CA ASP A 108 -8.70 13.40 5.06
C ASP A 108 -7.63 14.36 5.63
N PRO A 109 -7.74 15.69 5.42
CA PRO A 109 -6.77 16.66 5.90
C PRO A 109 -6.59 16.63 7.42
N VAL A 110 -7.64 16.31 8.19
CA VAL A 110 -7.52 16.24 9.66
C VAL A 110 -6.73 15.01 10.07
N SER A 111 -6.96 13.87 9.42
CA SER A 111 -6.22 12.63 9.68
C SER A 111 -4.73 12.80 9.39
N ARG A 112 -4.34 13.60 8.38
CA ARG A 112 -2.94 13.94 8.10
C ARG A 112 -2.26 14.65 9.27
N ILE A 113 -2.93 15.64 9.87
CA ILE A 113 -2.43 16.39 11.03
C ILE A 113 -2.30 15.46 12.24
N VAL A 114 -3.37 14.72 12.54
CA VAL A 114 -3.41 13.77 13.68
C VAL A 114 -2.29 12.73 13.56
N PHE A 115 -2.07 12.19 12.36
CA PHE A 115 -1.05 11.18 12.12
C PHE A 115 0.37 11.75 12.23
N ASN A 116 0.63 12.98 11.74
CA ASN A 116 1.92 13.66 11.96
C ASN A 116 2.25 13.74 13.46
N MET A 117 1.28 14.21 14.24
CA MET A 117 1.45 14.41 15.67
C MET A 117 1.62 13.08 16.41
N ALA A 118 1.03 11.99 15.92
CA ALA A 118 1.23 10.66 16.45
C ALA A 118 2.65 10.14 16.17
N MET A 119 3.19 10.39 14.97
CA MET A 119 4.59 10.06 14.65
C MET A 119 5.58 10.86 15.51
N ASP A 120 5.30 12.16 15.71
CA ASP A 120 6.14 13.04 16.54
C ASP A 120 6.10 12.66 18.03
N ALA A 121 4.97 12.17 18.54
CA ALA A 121 4.86 11.70 19.92
C ALA A 121 5.86 10.57 20.25
N GLY A 122 6.22 9.75 19.25
CA GLY A 122 7.25 8.70 19.37
C GLY A 122 8.69 9.18 19.12
N ASN A 123 8.90 10.43 18.68
CA ASN A 123 10.19 10.96 18.26
C ASN A 123 11.06 11.44 19.45
N THR A 124 11.51 10.49 20.27
CA THR A 124 12.30 10.80 21.48
C THR A 124 13.67 11.40 21.21
N LYS A 125 14.23 11.17 20.01
CA LYS A 125 15.54 11.70 19.59
C LYS A 125 15.46 13.09 18.97
N GLY A 126 14.26 13.64 18.76
CA GLY A 126 14.07 14.96 18.15
C GLY A 126 14.58 15.03 16.70
N VAL A 127 14.49 13.91 15.97
CA VAL A 127 14.96 13.80 14.58
C VAL A 127 14.04 14.65 13.70
N PRO A 128 14.57 15.56 12.86
CA PRO A 128 13.72 16.32 11.96
C PRO A 128 13.10 15.42 10.89
N GLY A 129 11.90 15.80 10.47
CA GLY A 129 11.18 15.19 9.36
C GLY A 129 11.95 15.24 8.04
N THR A 130 11.56 14.37 7.12
CA THR A 130 12.06 14.40 5.73
C THR A 130 11.04 15.09 4.83
N MET A 131 9.96 14.38 4.51
CA MET A 131 8.85 14.93 3.73
C MET A 131 7.53 14.26 4.08
N THR A 132 6.44 15.00 3.91
CA THR A 132 5.09 14.46 3.84
C THR A 132 4.72 14.35 2.36
N PHE A 133 4.37 13.15 1.91
CA PHE A 133 4.00 12.88 0.53
C PHE A 133 2.58 13.38 0.24
N GLY A 134 2.32 13.80 -1.01
CA GLY A 134 0.99 14.26 -1.40
C GLY A 134 -0.01 13.11 -1.54
N ASN A 135 -1.29 13.42 -1.35
CA ASN A 135 -2.39 12.47 -1.51
C ASN A 135 -2.56 12.10 -2.98
N THR A 136 -2.23 10.86 -3.34
CA THR A 136 -2.35 10.34 -4.71
C THR A 136 -3.65 9.55 -4.92
N ILE A 137 -4.40 9.23 -3.86
CA ILE A 137 -5.70 8.52 -3.97
C ILE A 137 -6.74 9.39 -4.69
N ASP A 138 -6.76 10.69 -4.42
CA ASP A 138 -7.76 11.60 -5.02
C ASP A 138 -7.37 12.09 -6.42
N TYR A 139 -6.17 11.75 -6.91
CA TYR A 139 -5.71 12.16 -8.22
C TYR A 139 -6.32 11.26 -9.30
N GLY A 140 -6.74 11.87 -10.40
CA GLY A 140 -7.27 11.14 -11.56
C GLY A 140 -7.04 11.89 -12.87
N LEU A 141 -7.92 11.64 -13.84
CA LEU A 141 -7.83 12.22 -15.19
C LEU A 141 -8.33 13.68 -15.26
N ASP A 142 -8.94 14.20 -14.20
CA ASP A 142 -9.40 15.60 -14.15
C ASP A 142 -8.37 16.48 -13.43
N LEU A 143 -7.58 17.21 -14.21
CA LEU A 143 -6.54 18.11 -13.71
C LEU A 143 -7.10 19.17 -12.75
N SER A 144 -8.34 19.63 -12.95
CA SER A 144 -8.95 20.67 -12.12
C SER A 144 -9.30 20.11 -10.73
N ARG A 145 -9.76 18.86 -10.67
CA ARG A 145 -9.99 18.18 -9.38
C ARG A 145 -8.69 17.91 -8.65
N ASN A 146 -7.63 17.55 -9.39
CA ASN A 146 -6.31 17.30 -8.81
C ASN A 146 -5.74 18.57 -8.13
N TYR A 147 -6.01 19.78 -8.64
CA TYR A 147 -5.69 21.03 -7.93
C TYR A 147 -6.40 21.15 -6.57
N GLY A 148 -7.65 20.69 -6.49
CA GLY A 148 -8.40 20.65 -5.23
C GLY A 148 -7.75 19.69 -4.21
N ALA A 149 -7.31 18.52 -4.67
CA ALA A 149 -6.56 17.58 -3.84
C ALA A 149 -5.22 18.17 -3.39
N LEU A 150 -4.43 18.72 -4.32
CA LEU A 150 -3.16 19.41 -4.06
C LEU A 150 -3.30 20.48 -2.98
N SER A 151 -4.29 21.35 -3.14
CA SER A 151 -4.56 22.45 -2.19
C SER A 151 -4.97 21.90 -0.81
N SER A 152 -5.82 20.87 -0.78
CA SER A 152 -6.35 20.30 0.47
C SER A 152 -5.27 19.68 1.34
N PHE A 153 -4.47 18.75 0.78
CA PHE A 153 -3.48 18.03 1.58
C PHE A 153 -2.32 18.96 1.99
N SER A 154 -1.89 19.87 1.12
CA SER A 154 -0.76 20.75 1.40
C SER A 154 -1.11 21.81 2.44
N LEU A 155 -2.35 22.32 2.45
CA LEU A 155 -2.84 23.21 3.50
C LEU A 155 -2.82 22.52 4.87
N ALA A 156 -3.27 21.27 4.95
CA ALA A 156 -3.27 20.51 6.19
C ALA A 156 -1.85 20.28 6.72
N ASP A 157 -0.93 19.89 5.85
CA ASP A 157 0.47 19.65 6.21
C ASP A 157 1.16 20.95 6.65
N ALA A 158 0.90 22.07 5.95
CA ALA A 158 1.40 23.39 6.33
C ALA A 158 0.84 23.87 7.68
N VAL A 159 -0.46 23.67 7.92
CA VAL A 159 -1.09 23.97 9.22
C VAL A 159 -0.45 23.14 10.34
N CYS A 160 -0.18 21.85 10.09
CA CYS A 160 0.52 21.00 11.05
C CYS A 160 1.93 21.52 11.35
N GLN A 161 2.73 21.82 10.33
CA GLN A 161 4.11 22.31 10.51
C GLN A 161 4.17 23.66 11.23
N ARG A 162 3.14 24.51 11.10
CA ARG A 162 3.04 25.76 11.86
C ARG A 162 2.77 25.52 13.34
N HIS A 163 1.83 24.64 13.64
CA HIS A 163 1.45 24.33 15.02
C HIS A 163 2.53 23.55 15.74
N LYS A 164 3.07 22.53 15.07
CA LYS A 164 4.07 21.60 15.57
C LYS A 164 5.16 21.42 14.50
N PRO A 165 6.26 22.20 14.55
CA PRO A 165 7.29 22.18 13.53
C PRO A 165 8.15 20.92 13.66
N THR A 166 7.74 19.84 12.99
CA THR A 166 8.45 18.56 12.99
C THR A 166 9.56 18.52 11.94
N GLY A 167 9.63 19.50 11.05
CA GLY A 167 10.70 19.65 10.05
C GLY A 167 10.45 18.96 8.72
N HIS A 168 9.24 18.42 8.51
CA HIS A 168 8.87 17.78 7.25
C HIS A 168 8.70 18.82 6.14
N ALA A 169 9.32 18.56 4.98
CA ALA A 169 8.97 19.26 3.75
C ALA A 169 7.59 18.81 3.25
N VAL A 170 6.79 19.71 2.66
CA VAL A 170 5.53 19.34 2.01
C VAL A 170 5.83 18.98 0.55
N SER A 171 5.61 17.73 0.16
CA SER A 171 5.89 17.28 -1.20
C SER A 171 4.87 17.84 -2.19
N ALA A 172 5.36 18.39 -3.30
CA ALA A 172 4.51 18.79 -4.41
C ALA A 172 4.24 17.61 -5.33
N VAL A 173 2.96 17.34 -5.59
CA VAL A 173 2.52 16.34 -6.56
C VAL A 173 1.86 17.08 -7.72
N PRO A 174 2.50 17.14 -8.90
CA PRO A 174 1.95 17.82 -10.06
C PRO A 174 0.60 17.24 -10.45
N VAL A 175 -0.34 18.10 -10.83
CA VAL A 175 -1.72 17.68 -11.11
C VAL A 175 -1.84 16.71 -12.29
N SER A 176 -0.81 16.59 -13.13
CA SER A 176 -0.72 15.64 -14.24
C SER A 176 -0.21 14.25 -13.84
N GLU A 177 0.25 14.04 -12.59
CA GLU A 177 0.95 12.82 -12.14
C GLU A 177 0.17 11.53 -12.44
N ALA A 178 -1.14 11.52 -12.21
CA ALA A 178 -1.98 10.35 -12.45
C ALA A 178 -2.20 10.03 -13.94
N GLN A 179 -1.78 10.92 -14.85
CA GLN A 179 -1.95 10.75 -16.30
C GLN A 179 -0.64 10.40 -16.98
N ARG A 180 0.45 11.04 -16.57
CA ARG A 180 1.77 10.92 -17.20
C ARG A 180 2.83 11.58 -16.33
N ILE A 181 4.10 11.36 -16.70
CA ILE A 181 5.23 12.11 -16.16
C ILE A 181 4.97 13.63 -16.32
N PRO A 182 5.03 14.41 -15.24
CA PRO A 182 4.86 15.86 -15.28
C PRO A 182 5.99 16.58 -16.02
N THR A 183 5.66 17.71 -16.64
CA THR A 183 6.69 18.60 -17.20
C THR A 183 7.35 19.43 -16.09
N PRO A 184 8.54 20.01 -16.32
CA PRO A 184 9.15 20.94 -15.37
C PRO A 184 8.24 22.11 -14.98
N ASP A 185 7.46 22.65 -15.93
CA ASP A 185 6.51 23.74 -15.66
C ASP A 185 5.38 23.29 -14.74
N GLU A 186 4.84 22.07 -14.95
CA GLU A 186 3.81 21.49 -14.07
C GLU A 186 4.33 21.23 -12.65
N ILE A 187 5.62 20.90 -12.51
CA ILE A 187 6.29 20.79 -11.21
C ILE A 187 6.35 22.15 -10.52
N VAL A 188 6.74 23.21 -11.25
CA VAL A 188 6.76 24.58 -10.72
C VAL A 188 5.36 25.03 -10.31
N ASP A 189 4.34 24.80 -11.14
CA ASP A 189 2.95 25.15 -10.84
C ASP A 189 2.45 24.48 -9.54
N ALA A 190 2.82 23.22 -9.32
CA ALA A 190 2.48 22.51 -8.09
C ALA A 190 3.12 23.15 -6.86
N HIS A 191 4.38 23.58 -6.96
CA HIS A 191 5.07 24.30 -5.88
C HIS A 191 4.44 25.68 -5.62
N LEU A 192 4.06 26.43 -6.66
CA LEU A 192 3.38 27.72 -6.51
C LEU A 192 2.00 27.58 -5.84
N CYS A 193 1.29 26.48 -6.13
CA CYS A 193 0.04 26.17 -5.44
C CYS A 193 0.27 25.93 -3.94
N ILE A 194 1.31 25.17 -3.59
CA ILE A 194 1.66 24.90 -2.19
C ILE A 194 2.13 26.17 -1.47
N ASP A 195 2.91 27.03 -2.12
CA ASP A 195 3.33 28.31 -1.56
C ASP A 195 2.12 29.15 -1.12
N MET A 196 1.08 29.22 -1.96
CA MET A 196 -0.19 29.85 -1.61
C MET A 196 -0.86 29.16 -0.40
N MET A 197 -0.84 27.83 -0.30
CA MET A 197 -1.39 27.11 0.84
C MET A 197 -0.58 27.33 2.14
N ILE A 198 0.74 27.53 2.05
CA ILE A 198 1.57 27.93 3.18
C ILE A 198 1.16 29.31 3.70
N GLU A 199 0.84 30.27 2.82
CA GLU A 199 0.26 31.54 3.26
C GLU A 199 -1.09 31.35 3.94
N LYS A 200 -1.99 30.56 3.34
CA LYS A 200 -3.33 30.32 3.91
C LYS A 200 -3.29 29.59 5.24
N SER A 201 -2.31 28.71 5.45
CA SER A 201 -2.15 28.00 6.72
C SER A 201 -1.97 28.95 7.90
N GLN A 202 -1.36 30.12 7.71
CA GLN A 202 -1.22 31.14 8.76
C GLN A 202 -2.56 31.68 9.24
N LEU A 203 -3.54 31.77 8.33
CA LEU A 203 -4.86 32.30 8.62
C LEU A 203 -5.75 31.24 9.25
N LEU A 204 -5.52 29.96 8.93
CA LEU A 204 -6.37 28.85 9.38
C LEU A 204 -5.91 28.25 10.72
N GLU A 205 -4.59 28.10 10.93
CA GLU A 205 -4.00 27.45 12.12
C GLU A 205 -4.61 27.96 13.46
N PRO A 206 -4.82 29.27 13.68
CA PRO A 206 -5.35 29.76 14.96
C PRO A 206 -6.80 29.35 15.28
N TYR A 207 -7.55 28.90 14.27
CA TYR A 207 -8.95 28.50 14.40
C TYR A 207 -9.15 26.99 14.50
N MET A 208 -8.07 26.22 14.41
CA MET A 208 -8.13 24.77 14.55
C MET A 208 -8.46 24.38 16.00
N ASN A 209 -9.31 23.35 16.15
CA ASN A 209 -9.59 22.78 17.47
C ASN A 209 -8.47 21.79 17.85
N TRP A 210 -7.36 22.33 18.34
CA TRP A 210 -6.18 21.55 18.72
C TRP A 210 -6.47 20.51 19.78
N SER A 211 -7.26 20.85 20.81
CA SER A 211 -7.60 19.87 21.86
C SER A 211 -8.34 18.65 21.31
N ALA A 212 -9.20 18.82 20.29
CA ALA A 212 -9.85 17.68 19.64
C ALA A 212 -8.89 16.86 18.76
N ILE A 213 -7.95 17.51 18.07
CA ILE A 213 -6.92 16.85 17.26
C ILE A 213 -5.97 16.04 18.15
N GLU A 214 -5.50 16.64 19.24
CA GLU A 214 -4.62 16.01 20.21
C GLU A 214 -5.29 14.84 20.92
N ALA A 215 -6.58 14.95 21.26
CA ALA A 215 -7.33 13.82 21.81
C ALA A 215 -7.40 12.64 20.82
N ARG A 216 -7.54 12.90 19.52
CA ARG A 216 -7.49 11.83 18.49
C ARG A 216 -6.09 11.24 18.36
N ARG A 217 -5.04 12.07 18.39
CA ARG A 217 -3.65 11.60 18.44
C ARG A 217 -3.44 10.65 19.61
N ASP A 218 -3.91 11.02 20.80
CA ASP A 218 -3.71 10.21 22.01
C ASP A 218 -4.39 8.84 21.91
N VAL A 219 -5.57 8.77 21.28
CA VAL A 219 -6.21 7.49 20.95
C VAL A 219 -5.33 6.64 20.03
N LEU A 220 -4.79 7.22 18.94
CA LEU A 220 -3.93 6.47 18.02
C LEU A 220 -2.65 5.99 18.71
N VAL A 221 -2.01 6.82 19.52
CA VAL A 221 -0.77 6.45 20.25
C VAL A 221 -1.05 5.37 21.28
N ALA A 222 -2.14 5.49 22.06
CA ALA A 222 -2.50 4.49 23.06
C ALA A 222 -2.83 3.13 22.41
N CYS A 223 -3.64 3.13 21.35
CA CYS A 223 -3.97 1.90 20.62
C CYS A 223 -2.77 1.33 19.87
N GLY A 224 -1.94 2.18 19.26
CA GLY A 224 -0.69 1.76 18.60
C GLY A 224 0.28 1.10 19.58
N SER A 225 0.38 1.60 20.81
CA SER A 225 1.18 0.97 21.87
C SER A 225 0.68 -0.43 22.21
N VAL A 226 -0.65 -0.62 22.29
CA VAL A 226 -1.25 -1.95 22.50
C VAL A 226 -0.96 -2.90 21.34
N PHE A 227 -1.01 -2.40 20.09
CA PHE A 227 -0.63 -3.21 18.93
C PHE A 227 0.84 -3.62 18.98
N PHE A 228 1.74 -2.67 19.25
CA PHE A 228 3.18 -2.90 19.43
C PHE A 228 3.43 -4.00 20.47
N GLU A 229 2.87 -3.85 21.68
CA GLU A 229 3.05 -4.84 22.76
C GLU A 229 2.55 -6.23 22.37
N ARG A 230 1.39 -6.31 21.72
CA ARG A 230 0.83 -7.60 21.26
C ARG A 230 1.72 -8.28 20.23
N VAL A 231 2.26 -7.52 19.27
CA VAL A 231 3.18 -8.07 18.28
C VAL A 231 4.47 -8.53 18.95
N MET A 232 5.11 -7.68 19.76
CA MET A 232 6.38 -8.04 20.41
C MET A 232 6.24 -9.23 21.36
N ASN A 233 5.17 -9.30 22.15
CA ASN A 233 4.89 -10.47 23.01
C ASN A 233 4.56 -11.71 22.16
N GLY A 234 3.82 -11.55 21.06
CA GLY A 234 3.54 -12.65 20.14
C GLY A 234 4.79 -13.22 19.48
N LEU A 235 5.78 -12.38 19.17
CA LEU A 235 7.08 -12.82 18.67
C LEU A 235 7.88 -13.56 19.74
N ASP A 236 7.92 -13.03 20.97
CA ASP A 236 8.59 -13.68 22.11
C ASP A 236 7.97 -15.07 22.42
N ASP A 237 6.63 -15.17 22.40
CA ASP A 237 5.89 -16.42 22.56
C ASP A 237 6.22 -17.45 21.45
N LEU A 238 6.57 -16.98 20.25
CA LEU A 238 7.04 -17.82 19.13
C LEU A 238 8.53 -18.17 19.22
N GLY A 239 9.24 -17.68 20.23
CA GLY A 239 10.66 -17.93 20.47
C GLY A 239 11.62 -17.05 19.64
N VAL A 240 11.13 -15.94 19.08
CA VAL A 240 11.95 -14.95 18.37
C VAL A 240 12.70 -14.09 19.39
N ASP A 241 14.02 -13.93 19.26
CA ASP A 241 14.75 -12.96 20.09
C ASP A 241 14.37 -11.54 19.68
N THR A 242 13.46 -10.94 20.44
CA THR A 242 12.94 -9.60 20.21
C THR A 242 14.02 -8.51 20.29
N ARG A 243 15.22 -8.82 20.80
CA ARG A 243 16.37 -7.91 20.84
C ARG A 243 17.35 -8.13 19.68
N HIS A 244 17.11 -9.15 18.84
CA HIS A 244 17.88 -9.38 17.62
C HIS A 244 17.11 -8.81 16.42
N ALA A 245 17.53 -7.62 15.95
CA ALA A 245 16.84 -6.91 14.88
C ALA A 245 16.61 -7.79 13.63
N GLY A 246 17.57 -8.63 13.25
CA GLY A 246 17.41 -9.50 12.08
C GLY A 246 16.38 -10.61 12.24
N GLU A 247 16.16 -11.11 13.46
CA GLU A 247 15.13 -12.13 13.67
C GLU A 247 13.75 -11.49 13.62
N VAL A 248 13.61 -10.31 14.24
CA VAL A 248 12.35 -9.55 14.20
C VAL A 248 12.03 -9.08 12.78
N PHE A 249 12.98 -8.52 12.03
CA PHE A 249 12.77 -8.09 10.64
C PHE A 249 12.35 -9.25 9.74
N ALA A 250 13.03 -10.40 9.81
CA ALA A 250 12.70 -11.58 9.02
C ALA A 250 11.32 -12.13 9.41
N CYS A 251 11.04 -12.30 10.71
CA CYS A 251 9.77 -12.84 11.18
C CYS A 251 8.58 -11.95 10.81
N LEU A 252 8.68 -10.63 11.03
CA LEU A 252 7.62 -9.69 10.67
C LEU A 252 7.33 -9.69 9.16
N LYS A 253 8.39 -9.80 8.34
CA LYS A 253 8.26 -9.93 6.89
C LYS A 253 7.52 -11.20 6.49
N SER A 254 7.86 -12.34 7.10
CA SER A 254 7.20 -13.62 6.84
C SER A 254 5.74 -13.64 7.32
N ILE A 255 5.40 -12.95 8.42
CA ILE A 255 4.01 -12.87 8.91
C ILE A 255 3.16 -11.98 7.98
N GLY A 256 3.69 -10.83 7.57
CA GLY A 256 2.99 -9.89 6.70
C GLY A 256 1.92 -9.03 7.39
N ALA A 257 1.55 -7.91 6.76
CA ALA A 257 0.63 -6.93 7.32
C ALA A 257 -0.75 -7.52 7.69
N ALA A 258 -1.29 -8.38 6.82
CA ALA A 258 -2.61 -8.96 7.00
C ALA A 258 -2.70 -9.82 8.25
N GLN A 259 -1.77 -10.77 8.43
CA GLN A 259 -1.77 -11.65 9.60
C GLN A 259 -1.46 -10.86 10.87
N LEU A 260 -0.59 -9.85 10.80
CA LEU A 260 -0.32 -8.97 11.93
C LEU A 260 -1.61 -8.28 12.43
N GLU A 261 -2.41 -7.71 11.54
CA GLU A 261 -3.69 -7.09 11.92
C GLU A 261 -4.73 -8.10 12.40
N GLU A 262 -4.85 -9.26 11.76
CA GLU A 262 -5.82 -10.29 12.18
C GLU A 262 -5.54 -10.78 13.61
N LYS A 263 -4.28 -11.12 13.88
CA LYS A 263 -3.87 -11.72 15.17
C LYS A 263 -3.73 -10.65 16.25
N PHE A 264 -3.01 -9.57 15.97
CA PHE A 264 -2.57 -8.60 16.98
C PHE A 264 -3.28 -7.25 16.91
N GLY A 265 -3.98 -6.96 15.80
CA GLY A 265 -4.71 -5.72 15.55
C GLY A 265 -5.55 -5.24 16.73
N VAL A 266 -5.58 -3.93 16.93
CA VAL A 266 -6.56 -3.29 17.82
C VAL A 266 -7.95 -3.28 17.18
N GLY A 267 -8.93 -2.74 17.90
CA GLY A 267 -10.31 -2.75 17.45
C GLY A 267 -11.08 -4.01 17.86
N ARG A 268 -12.40 -3.93 17.72
CA ARG A 268 -13.34 -4.98 18.16
C ARG A 268 -13.32 -6.13 17.16
N ARG A 269 -13.18 -7.38 17.64
CA ARG A 269 -13.32 -8.57 16.80
C ARG A 269 -14.75 -8.70 16.28
N GLU A 270 -14.89 -8.90 14.98
CA GLU A 270 -16.15 -9.09 14.30
C GLU A 270 -15.93 -9.93 13.05
N LYS A 271 -16.55 -11.12 12.99
CA LYS A 271 -16.29 -12.12 11.93
C LYS A 271 -16.57 -11.60 10.51
N THR A 272 -17.51 -10.67 10.37
CA THR A 272 -17.94 -10.08 9.11
C THR A 272 -17.16 -8.83 8.71
N ALA A 273 -16.28 -8.32 9.59
CA ALA A 273 -15.45 -7.17 9.29
C ALA A 273 -14.21 -7.58 8.48
N LEU A 274 -13.65 -6.64 7.72
CA LEU A 274 -12.41 -6.83 6.97
C LEU A 274 -11.29 -7.26 7.95
N ARG A 275 -10.57 -8.35 7.66
CA ARG A 275 -9.59 -8.97 8.59
C ARG A 275 -10.13 -9.31 9.99
N GLY A 276 -11.45 -9.55 10.09
CA GLY A 276 -12.10 -9.99 11.31
C GLY A 276 -12.19 -8.95 12.44
N ARG A 277 -11.93 -7.66 12.14
CA ARG A 277 -11.92 -6.58 13.13
C ARG A 277 -12.52 -5.28 12.59
N VAL A 278 -13.25 -4.58 13.43
CA VAL A 278 -13.67 -3.19 13.17
C VAL A 278 -12.53 -2.26 13.60
N PRO A 279 -11.98 -1.44 12.69
CA PRO A 279 -10.88 -0.54 13.02
C PRO A 279 -11.30 0.53 14.04
N VAL A 280 -10.39 0.89 14.94
CA VAL A 280 -10.53 2.02 15.86
C VAL A 280 -10.58 3.33 15.07
N CYS A 281 -9.66 3.49 14.11
CA CYS A 281 -9.63 4.61 13.18
C CYS A 281 -9.37 4.09 11.76
N PRO A 282 -10.42 3.93 10.93
CA PRO A 282 -10.25 3.37 9.58
C PRO A 282 -9.36 4.27 8.72
N THR A 283 -8.49 3.65 7.92
CA THR A 283 -7.78 4.36 6.84
C THR A 283 -8.78 4.92 5.81
N ASP A 284 -8.38 5.95 5.06
CA ASP A 284 -9.24 6.55 4.04
C ASP A 284 -9.60 5.57 2.92
N ILE A 285 -8.68 4.65 2.64
CA ILE A 285 -8.91 3.49 1.77
C ILE A 285 -10.08 2.66 2.28
N VAL A 286 -10.05 2.20 3.53
CA VAL A 286 -11.11 1.38 4.13
C VAL A 286 -12.44 2.13 4.18
N ARG A 287 -12.41 3.44 4.46
CA ARG A 287 -13.61 4.28 4.46
C ARG A 287 -14.24 4.35 3.06
N THR A 288 -13.41 4.55 2.04
CA THR A 288 -13.84 4.58 0.63
C THR A 288 -14.36 3.21 0.18
N LEU A 289 -13.69 2.13 0.59
CA LEU A 289 -14.14 0.75 0.36
C LEU A 289 -15.54 0.55 0.89
N GLN A 290 -15.77 0.85 2.17
CA GLN A 290 -17.08 0.65 2.80
C GLN A 290 -18.19 1.44 2.11
N GLN A 291 -17.89 2.67 1.67
CA GLN A 291 -18.85 3.49 0.91
C GLN A 291 -19.15 2.90 -0.47
N ARG A 292 -18.13 2.51 -1.25
CA ARG A 292 -18.30 1.90 -2.58
C ARG A 292 -19.01 0.55 -2.50
N GLN A 293 -18.59 -0.28 -1.55
CA GLN A 293 -19.23 -1.57 -1.26
C GLN A 293 -20.72 -1.39 -0.97
N THR A 294 -21.09 -0.47 -0.07
CA THR A 294 -22.50 -0.22 0.25
C THR A 294 -23.30 0.14 -1.00
N ARG A 295 -22.73 0.98 -1.88
CA ARG A 295 -23.37 1.37 -3.14
C ARG A 295 -23.58 0.19 -4.09
N ILE A 296 -22.51 -0.56 -4.38
CA ILE A 296 -22.53 -1.68 -5.31
C ILE A 296 -23.43 -2.80 -4.79
N PHE A 297 -23.32 -3.15 -3.51
CA PHE A 297 -24.12 -4.21 -2.90
C PHE A 297 -25.61 -3.84 -2.78
N SER A 298 -25.95 -2.55 -2.66
CA SER A 298 -27.35 -2.13 -2.66
C SER A 298 -28.05 -2.32 -4.02
N GLY A 299 -27.30 -2.38 -5.11
CA GLY A 299 -27.81 -2.57 -6.47
C GLY A 299 -27.74 -4.00 -6.99
N MET A 300 -27.20 -4.95 -6.21
CA MET A 300 -26.98 -6.32 -6.65
C MET A 300 -28.27 -7.14 -6.54
N ASP A 301 -28.65 -7.80 -7.65
CA ASP A 301 -29.87 -8.61 -7.72
C ASP A 301 -29.60 -10.08 -7.34
N ALA A 302 -30.63 -10.82 -6.93
CA ALA A 302 -30.55 -12.24 -6.56
C ALA A 302 -30.05 -13.14 -7.71
N SER A 303 -30.11 -12.65 -8.95
CA SER A 303 -29.60 -13.31 -10.16
C SER A 303 -28.07 -13.28 -10.29
N GLN A 304 -27.35 -12.47 -9.50
CA GLN A 304 -25.90 -12.28 -9.58
C GLN A 304 -25.14 -13.14 -8.54
N GLN A 305 -25.39 -14.46 -8.55
CA GLN A 305 -24.76 -15.42 -7.63
C GLN A 305 -23.68 -16.22 -8.35
N LEU A 306 -22.51 -16.37 -7.73
CA LEU A 306 -21.40 -17.21 -8.16
C LEU A 306 -21.25 -18.45 -7.25
N THR A 307 -22.36 -18.90 -6.66
CA THR A 307 -22.37 -19.98 -5.68
C THR A 307 -21.76 -21.26 -6.25
N GLY A 308 -20.77 -21.81 -5.55
CA GLY A 308 -20.08 -23.05 -5.95
C GLY A 308 -18.99 -22.87 -7.00
N MET A 309 -18.70 -21.64 -7.46
CA MET A 309 -17.56 -21.37 -8.34
C MET A 309 -16.29 -21.18 -7.51
N ASN A 310 -15.21 -21.86 -7.91
CA ASN A 310 -13.88 -21.65 -7.38
C ASN A 310 -13.20 -20.51 -8.17
N VAL A 311 -12.78 -19.46 -7.46
CA VAL A 311 -12.21 -18.25 -8.06
C VAL A 311 -10.87 -17.90 -7.43
N ILE A 312 -9.86 -17.65 -8.26
CA ILE A 312 -8.57 -17.11 -7.82
C ILE A 312 -8.59 -15.58 -7.89
N VAL A 313 -8.04 -14.94 -6.85
CA VAL A 313 -7.74 -13.50 -6.84
C VAL A 313 -6.28 -13.28 -6.50
N GLY A 314 -5.64 -12.31 -7.14
CA GLY A 314 -4.25 -11.95 -6.86
C GLY A 314 -3.86 -10.58 -7.41
N SER A 315 -2.72 -10.05 -6.97
CA SER A 315 -2.13 -8.81 -7.50
C SER A 315 -0.71 -9.04 -7.97
N THR A 316 -0.33 -8.45 -9.11
CA THR A 316 1.05 -8.49 -9.63
C THR A 316 2.01 -7.60 -8.85
N ASP A 317 1.48 -6.73 -7.98
CA ASP A 317 2.25 -5.81 -7.15
C ASP A 317 1.55 -5.53 -5.81
N ILE A 318 2.04 -4.52 -5.08
CA ILE A 318 1.58 -4.11 -3.74
C ILE A 318 0.22 -3.44 -3.73
N HIS A 319 -0.27 -2.98 -4.88
CA HIS A 319 -1.51 -2.21 -4.99
C HIS A 319 -2.71 -3.17 -4.98
N ASP A 320 -2.97 -3.76 -3.82
CA ASP A 320 -3.95 -4.84 -3.65
C ASP A 320 -5.38 -4.36 -3.35
N TYR A 321 -5.60 -3.05 -3.30
CA TYR A 321 -6.91 -2.46 -3.06
C TYR A 321 -7.99 -3.00 -4.01
N GLY A 322 -7.70 -2.95 -5.32
CA GLY A 322 -8.64 -3.43 -6.34
C GLY A 322 -8.95 -4.92 -6.13
N LYS A 323 -7.91 -5.72 -5.82
CA LYS A 323 -8.03 -7.14 -5.50
C LYS A 323 -8.94 -7.37 -4.28
N GLU A 324 -8.75 -6.66 -3.17
CA GLU A 324 -9.58 -6.83 -1.95
C GLU A 324 -11.06 -6.44 -2.19
N MET A 325 -11.34 -5.48 -3.06
CA MET A 325 -12.71 -5.18 -3.49
C MET A 325 -13.35 -6.36 -4.21
N ILE A 326 -12.65 -6.93 -5.20
CA ILE A 326 -13.12 -8.06 -6.00
C ILE A 326 -13.28 -9.32 -5.16
N LYS A 327 -12.33 -9.58 -4.24
CA LYS A 327 -12.43 -10.66 -3.26
C LYS A 327 -13.70 -10.53 -2.42
N THR A 328 -13.98 -9.35 -1.88
CA THR A 328 -15.20 -9.13 -1.07
C THR A 328 -16.47 -9.31 -1.91
N LEU A 329 -16.45 -8.86 -3.16
CA LEU A 329 -17.53 -9.06 -4.12
C LEU A 329 -17.81 -10.55 -4.34
N PHE A 330 -16.78 -11.34 -4.65
CA PHE A 330 -16.90 -12.78 -4.88
C PHE A 330 -17.36 -13.56 -3.65
N LEU A 331 -16.85 -13.23 -2.46
CA LEU A 331 -17.29 -13.85 -1.20
C LEU A 331 -18.79 -13.58 -0.95
N ARG A 332 -19.29 -12.38 -1.28
CA ARG A 332 -20.71 -12.05 -1.10
C ARG A 332 -21.63 -12.68 -2.14
N THR A 333 -21.14 -12.95 -3.34
CA THR A 333 -21.89 -13.69 -4.37
C THR A 333 -21.81 -15.21 -4.19
N GLY A 334 -21.16 -15.69 -3.11
CA GLY A 334 -21.12 -17.10 -2.73
C GLY A 334 -20.02 -17.92 -3.41
N ALA A 335 -19.06 -17.29 -4.07
CA ALA A 335 -17.91 -17.99 -4.64
C ALA A 335 -16.95 -18.49 -3.55
N HIS A 336 -16.25 -19.58 -3.85
CA HIS A 336 -15.10 -20.05 -3.09
C HIS A 336 -13.84 -19.33 -3.58
N VAL A 337 -13.30 -18.42 -2.77
CA VAL A 337 -12.19 -17.54 -3.18
C VAL A 337 -10.86 -18.07 -2.65
N PHE A 338 -9.91 -18.28 -3.56
CA PHE A 338 -8.51 -18.56 -3.29
C PHE A 338 -7.69 -17.29 -3.53
N ASP A 339 -7.24 -16.66 -2.45
CA ASP A 339 -6.47 -15.41 -2.51
C ASP A 339 -4.97 -15.72 -2.48
N LEU A 340 -4.30 -15.42 -3.58
CA LEU A 340 -2.85 -15.66 -3.76
C LEU A 340 -2.00 -14.49 -3.23
N GLY A 341 -2.61 -13.43 -2.69
CA GLY A 341 -1.88 -12.31 -2.11
C GLY A 341 -1.43 -11.29 -3.15
N THR A 342 -0.19 -10.82 -3.02
CA THR A 342 0.47 -9.81 -3.86
C THR A 342 1.77 -10.37 -4.44
N TYR A 343 2.33 -9.72 -5.46
CA TYR A 343 3.54 -10.18 -6.17
C TYR A 343 3.41 -11.57 -6.79
N ILE A 344 2.20 -11.95 -7.18
CA ILE A 344 1.98 -13.27 -7.76
C ILE A 344 2.73 -13.40 -9.10
N THR A 345 3.22 -14.59 -9.37
CA THR A 345 3.79 -14.99 -10.65
C THR A 345 2.77 -15.74 -11.49
N ALA A 346 2.97 -15.79 -12.81
CA ALA A 346 2.12 -16.60 -13.70
C ALA A 346 2.11 -18.09 -13.29
N GLN A 347 3.26 -18.61 -12.84
CA GLN A 347 3.40 -20.00 -12.43
C GLN A 347 2.56 -20.31 -11.18
N GLU A 348 2.62 -19.45 -10.15
CA GLU A 348 1.81 -19.62 -8.94
C GLU A 348 0.31 -19.63 -9.27
N VAL A 349 -0.13 -18.78 -10.21
CA VAL A 349 -1.52 -18.78 -10.67
C VAL A 349 -1.88 -20.12 -11.33
N VAL A 350 -1.04 -20.63 -12.22
CA VAL A 350 -1.27 -21.90 -12.93
C VAL A 350 -1.31 -23.08 -11.97
N ASP A 351 -0.35 -23.16 -11.05
CA ASP A 351 -0.29 -24.22 -10.03
C ASP A 351 -1.58 -24.22 -9.19
N ASN A 352 -2.04 -23.04 -8.76
CA ASN A 352 -3.29 -22.93 -7.99
C ASN A 352 -4.53 -23.22 -8.84
N VAL A 353 -4.57 -22.86 -10.13
CA VAL A 353 -5.67 -23.24 -11.02
C VAL A 353 -5.79 -24.76 -11.10
N ILE A 354 -4.66 -25.47 -11.19
CA ILE A 354 -4.63 -26.94 -11.23
C ILE A 354 -5.07 -27.53 -9.89
N GLU A 355 -4.51 -27.05 -8.77
CA GLU A 355 -4.79 -27.59 -7.43
C GLU A 355 -6.22 -27.37 -6.96
N THR A 356 -6.83 -26.25 -7.35
CA THR A 356 -8.14 -25.80 -6.85
C THR A 356 -9.27 -25.98 -7.86
N GLU A 357 -8.95 -26.41 -9.09
CA GLU A 357 -9.87 -26.53 -10.22
C GLU A 357 -10.65 -25.22 -10.46
N CYS A 358 -9.97 -24.07 -10.29
CA CYS A 358 -10.57 -22.75 -10.42
C CYS A 358 -11.01 -22.48 -11.87
N SER A 359 -12.26 -22.02 -12.02
CA SER A 359 -12.83 -21.68 -13.31
C SER A 359 -12.68 -20.20 -13.66
N VAL A 360 -12.35 -19.35 -12.67
CA VAL A 360 -12.15 -17.91 -12.85
C VAL A 360 -10.85 -17.47 -12.20
N VAL A 361 -10.10 -16.63 -12.90
CA VAL A 361 -8.87 -15.99 -12.39
C VAL A 361 -9.02 -14.48 -12.54
N ALA A 362 -8.95 -13.75 -11.43
CA ALA A 362 -9.02 -12.28 -11.41
C ALA A 362 -7.71 -11.67 -10.90
N ILE A 363 -7.02 -10.93 -11.76
CA ILE A 363 -5.71 -10.34 -11.47
C ILE A 363 -5.82 -8.81 -11.44
N SER A 364 -5.32 -8.20 -10.37
CA SER A 364 -5.08 -6.76 -10.29
C SER A 364 -3.63 -6.46 -10.71
N THR A 365 -3.43 -5.44 -11.54
CA THR A 365 -2.09 -5.00 -11.95
C THR A 365 -1.98 -3.49 -11.97
N TYR A 366 -0.82 -2.95 -11.56
CA TYR A 366 -0.55 -1.51 -11.55
C TYR A 366 0.92 -1.15 -11.88
N ASN A 367 1.81 -2.13 -12.00
CA ASN A 367 3.26 -1.96 -12.13
C ASN A 367 3.80 -1.94 -13.58
N GLY A 368 2.97 -1.74 -14.59
CA GLY A 368 3.45 -1.60 -15.97
C GLY A 368 3.93 -2.91 -16.62
N ILE A 369 3.46 -4.07 -16.16
CA ILE A 369 3.80 -5.39 -16.73
C ILE A 369 2.56 -6.14 -17.25
N ALA A 370 1.43 -5.46 -17.42
CA ALA A 370 0.14 -6.10 -17.62
C ALA A 370 0.13 -7.05 -18.83
N LEU A 371 0.71 -6.63 -19.96
CA LEU A 371 0.76 -7.41 -21.19
C LEU A 371 1.78 -8.54 -21.09
N SER A 372 2.95 -8.27 -20.51
CA SER A 372 4.01 -9.28 -20.32
C SER A 372 3.54 -10.41 -19.40
N PHE A 373 2.90 -10.05 -18.28
CA PHE A 373 2.28 -11.01 -17.35
C PHE A 373 1.13 -11.78 -18.03
N GLY A 374 0.23 -11.09 -18.74
CA GLY A 374 -0.89 -11.72 -19.43
C GLY A 374 -0.46 -12.73 -20.50
N ARG A 375 0.56 -12.41 -21.30
CA ARG A 375 1.13 -13.34 -22.29
C ARG A 375 1.69 -14.59 -21.65
N GLU A 376 2.45 -14.42 -20.58
CA GLU A 376 3.08 -15.54 -19.89
C GLU A 376 2.04 -16.43 -19.20
N LEU A 377 1.07 -15.84 -18.51
CA LEU A 377 -0.04 -16.57 -17.90
C LEU A 377 -0.83 -17.39 -18.92
N MET A 378 -1.24 -16.77 -20.03
CA MET A 378 -2.03 -17.47 -21.05
C MET A 378 -1.24 -18.59 -21.72
N ARG A 379 0.07 -18.39 -21.95
CA ARG A 379 0.97 -19.43 -22.47
C ARG A 379 1.05 -20.63 -21.53
N GLN A 380 1.31 -20.39 -20.25
CA GLN A 380 1.45 -21.45 -19.26
C GLN A 380 0.12 -22.19 -19.01
N LEU A 381 -1.01 -21.47 -18.98
CA LEU A 381 -2.34 -22.09 -18.89
C LEU A 381 -2.62 -23.01 -20.08
N GLN A 382 -2.25 -22.58 -21.30
CA GLN A 382 -2.38 -23.41 -22.50
C GLN A 382 -1.50 -24.67 -22.43
N GLU A 383 -0.26 -24.55 -21.95
CA GLU A 383 0.66 -25.68 -21.75
C GLU A 383 0.16 -26.68 -20.70
N ALA A 384 -0.49 -26.18 -19.64
CA ALA A 384 -1.13 -26.99 -18.61
C ALA A 384 -2.48 -27.59 -19.04
N GLY A 385 -3.05 -27.17 -20.17
CA GLY A 385 -4.38 -27.60 -20.61
C GLY A 385 -5.53 -27.03 -19.77
N CYS A 386 -5.32 -25.90 -19.11
CA CYS A 386 -6.31 -25.22 -18.27
C CYS A 386 -6.88 -23.99 -19.01
N HIS A 387 -8.19 -23.76 -18.89
CA HIS A 387 -8.88 -22.67 -19.58
C HIS A 387 -9.82 -21.86 -18.66
N PRO A 388 -9.31 -21.27 -17.56
CA PRO A 388 -10.13 -20.42 -16.71
C PRO A 388 -10.52 -19.12 -17.43
N PHE A 389 -11.67 -18.55 -17.04
CA PHE A 389 -12.05 -17.20 -17.45
C PHE A 389 -11.16 -16.17 -16.74
N CYS A 390 -10.24 -15.56 -17.49
CA CYS A 390 -9.27 -14.61 -16.95
C CYS A 390 -9.78 -13.16 -17.03
N ILE A 391 -9.70 -12.43 -15.92
CA ILE A 391 -10.10 -11.03 -15.80
C ILE A 391 -8.92 -10.22 -15.26
N PHE A 392 -8.50 -9.18 -15.96
CA PHE A 392 -7.45 -8.25 -15.52
C PHE A 392 -8.06 -6.88 -15.23
N GLY A 393 -7.73 -6.30 -14.08
CA GLY A 393 -8.15 -4.98 -13.65
C GLY A 393 -7.00 -4.15 -13.06
N GLY A 394 -7.29 -2.90 -12.68
CA GLY A 394 -6.27 -1.95 -12.19
C GLY A 394 -5.80 -0.99 -13.28
N LEU A 395 -4.51 -0.68 -13.32
CA LEU A 395 -3.90 0.12 -14.39
C LEU A 395 -3.26 -0.83 -15.40
N LEU A 396 -3.97 -1.08 -16.51
CA LEU A 396 -3.58 -2.06 -17.54
C LEU A 396 -2.56 -1.46 -18.50
N ASN A 397 -1.37 -1.17 -18.00
CA ASN A 397 -0.29 -0.56 -18.76
C ASN A 397 0.95 -1.45 -18.90
N GLU A 398 1.79 -1.15 -19.90
CA GLU A 398 3.07 -1.82 -20.16
C GLU A 398 4.20 -0.81 -20.41
N ASN A 399 5.34 -1.03 -19.76
CA ASN A 399 6.57 -0.28 -20.02
C ASN A 399 7.33 -0.88 -21.21
N ARG A 400 7.07 -0.37 -22.42
CA ARG A 400 7.73 -0.86 -23.64
C ARG A 400 9.12 -0.26 -23.85
N ASN A 401 10.12 -1.12 -24.04
CA ASN A 401 11.42 -0.79 -24.64
C ASN A 401 12.10 0.50 -24.15
N GLY A 402 12.07 0.77 -22.84
CA GLY A 402 12.70 1.97 -22.28
C GLY A 402 12.08 3.30 -22.72
N GLY A 403 10.86 3.25 -23.29
CA GLY A 403 10.03 4.43 -23.50
C GLY A 403 9.74 5.14 -22.17
N LEU A 404 9.62 6.46 -22.22
CA LEU A 404 9.41 7.28 -21.02
C LEU A 404 8.01 7.12 -20.41
N LEU A 405 7.06 6.49 -21.11
CA LEU A 405 5.66 6.40 -20.70
C LEU A 405 5.15 4.96 -20.85
N ALA A 406 4.45 4.48 -19.83
CA ALA A 406 3.70 3.24 -19.90
C ALA A 406 2.49 3.42 -20.83
N GLU A 407 2.24 2.46 -21.72
CA GLU A 407 1.12 2.50 -22.67
C GLU A 407 -0.04 1.65 -22.16
N ASP A 408 -1.30 2.08 -22.37
CA ASP A 408 -2.47 1.22 -22.13
C ASP A 408 -2.44 0.03 -23.11
N VAL A 409 -2.56 -1.18 -22.57
CA VAL A 409 -2.46 -2.45 -23.32
C VAL A 409 -3.77 -3.26 -23.25
N SER A 410 -4.88 -2.61 -22.91
CA SER A 410 -6.16 -3.28 -22.69
C SER A 410 -6.65 -4.04 -23.93
N GLU A 411 -6.51 -3.47 -25.14
CA GLU A 411 -6.94 -4.15 -26.38
C GLU A 411 -6.08 -5.36 -26.72
N GLU A 412 -4.80 -5.33 -26.40
CA GLU A 412 -3.90 -6.44 -26.65
C GLU A 412 -4.17 -7.60 -25.68
N LEU A 413 -4.45 -7.29 -24.42
CA LEU A 413 -4.92 -8.27 -23.45
C LEU A 413 -6.25 -8.91 -23.90
N ARG A 414 -7.20 -8.12 -24.42
CA ARG A 414 -8.46 -8.68 -24.98
C ARG A 414 -8.20 -9.61 -26.17
N THR A 415 -7.20 -9.32 -26.99
CA THR A 415 -6.79 -10.19 -28.11
C THR A 415 -6.24 -11.54 -27.62
N LEU A 416 -5.68 -11.60 -26.40
CA LEU A 416 -5.26 -12.85 -25.74
C LEU A 416 -6.43 -13.63 -25.12
N GLY A 417 -7.65 -13.11 -25.19
CA GLY A 417 -8.83 -13.71 -24.55
C GLY A 417 -9.05 -13.29 -23.09
N ILE A 418 -8.31 -12.29 -22.60
CA ILE A 418 -8.44 -11.78 -21.22
C ILE A 418 -9.53 -10.71 -21.18
N ASN A 419 -10.49 -10.85 -20.25
CA ASN A 419 -11.47 -9.79 -19.99
C ASN A 419 -10.78 -8.62 -19.26
N CYS A 420 -10.94 -7.41 -19.79
CA CYS A 420 -10.33 -6.19 -19.25
C CYS A 420 -11.41 -5.19 -18.78
N ASP A 421 -12.53 -5.68 -18.26
CA ASP A 421 -13.58 -4.84 -17.70
C ASP A 421 -13.13 -4.29 -16.33
N ASN A 422 -12.67 -3.06 -16.32
CA ASN A 422 -12.17 -2.38 -15.10
C ASN A 422 -13.30 -1.71 -14.28
N ASP A 423 -14.50 -2.27 -14.34
CA ASP A 423 -15.71 -1.77 -13.70
C ASP A 423 -16.32 -2.88 -12.85
N MET A 424 -16.28 -2.70 -11.53
CA MET A 424 -16.72 -3.72 -10.57
C MET A 424 -18.15 -4.20 -10.81
N GLU A 425 -19.05 -3.31 -11.24
CA GLU A 425 -20.45 -3.67 -11.46
C GLU A 425 -20.63 -4.65 -12.64
N LYS A 426 -19.63 -4.73 -13.53
CA LYS A 426 -19.67 -5.57 -14.74
C LYS A 426 -19.00 -6.93 -14.57
N ILE A 427 -18.17 -7.11 -13.53
CA ILE A 427 -17.35 -8.32 -13.36
C ILE A 427 -18.21 -9.57 -13.16
N VAL A 428 -19.15 -9.56 -12.20
CA VAL A 428 -20.05 -10.71 -11.96
C VAL A 428 -20.94 -11.01 -13.20
N PRO A 429 -21.58 -10.00 -13.84
CA PRO A 429 -22.25 -10.22 -15.12
C PRO A 429 -21.38 -10.77 -16.25
N ALA A 430 -20.10 -10.41 -16.32
CA ALA A 430 -19.17 -10.92 -17.33
C ALA A 430 -18.91 -12.42 -17.12
N ILE A 431 -18.65 -12.83 -15.87
CA ILE A 431 -18.46 -14.24 -15.49
C ILE A 431 -19.70 -15.07 -15.84
N LEU A 432 -20.89 -14.64 -15.40
CA LEU A 432 -22.12 -15.37 -15.64
C LEU A 432 -22.44 -15.52 -17.14
N ARG A 433 -22.17 -14.48 -17.95
CA ARG A 433 -22.36 -14.55 -19.41
C ARG A 433 -21.39 -15.50 -20.09
N HIS A 434 -20.18 -15.66 -19.58
CA HIS A 434 -19.20 -16.60 -20.12
C HIS A 434 -19.69 -18.05 -19.94
N PHE A 435 -20.00 -18.45 -18.71
CA PHE A 435 -20.46 -19.82 -18.42
C PHE A 435 -21.86 -20.16 -18.93
N SER A 436 -22.74 -19.16 -19.09
CA SER A 436 -24.05 -19.36 -19.73
C SER A 436 -23.93 -19.69 -21.22
N LYS A 437 -22.89 -19.19 -21.92
CA LYS A 437 -22.65 -19.49 -23.33
C LYS A 437 -22.09 -20.89 -23.54
N GLU A 438 -21.20 -21.36 -22.65
CA GLU A 438 -20.66 -22.72 -22.71
C GLU A 438 -21.72 -23.79 -22.42
N SER A 439 -22.74 -23.45 -21.63
CA SER A 439 -23.90 -24.33 -21.36
C SER A 439 -24.86 -24.47 -22.55
N GLY A 440 -24.63 -23.73 -23.65
CA GLY A 440 -25.57 -23.54 -24.75
C GLY A 440 -25.40 -24.46 -25.97
N ASP A 441 -24.37 -25.30 -26.05
CA ASP A 441 -24.13 -26.21 -27.19
C ASP A 441 -24.23 -27.69 -26.76
N ALA A 442 -25.48 -28.18 -26.68
CA ALA A 442 -25.82 -29.60 -26.75
C ALA A 442 -27.28 -29.79 -27.17
N HIS A 443 -27.66 -29.29 -28.35
CA HIS A 443 -28.88 -29.72 -29.04
C HIS A 443 -28.65 -29.95 -30.53
#